data_AF-A0A660R4F5-F1
#
_entry.id   AF-A0A660R4F5-F1
#
_cell.length_a   1.000
_cell.length_b   1.000
_cell.length_c   1.000
_cell.angle_alpha   90.00
_cell.angle_beta   90.00
_cell.angle_gamma   90.00
#
_symmetry.space_group_name_H-M   'P 1'
#
loop_
_entity.id
_entity.type
_entity.pdbx_description
1 polymer ?
#
loop_
_entity_poly.entity_id
_entity_poly.type
_entity_poly.pdbx_seq_one_letter_code
_entity_poly.pdbx_strand_id
1 'polypeptide(L)' 'MKKNIVYILTALVVAMLVLSSCVSPKENQPPTVSLELSADSVAVGETVTATVKASDPENGPLTGTINWDDGTTEP' A
#
# COMPACT_ATOMS: atom_id res chain seq x y z
N MET A 1 9.45 -45.35 -26.40
CA MET A 1 9.80 -44.73 -25.10
C MET A 1 10.08 -43.23 -25.19
N LYS A 2 10.91 -42.75 -26.14
CA LYS A 2 11.27 -41.32 -26.26
C LYS A 2 10.10 -40.36 -26.54
N LYS A 3 9.15 -40.76 -27.40
CA LYS A 3 7.96 -39.94 -27.73
C LYS A 3 7.04 -39.73 -26.51
N ASN A 4 6.81 -40.78 -25.72
CA ASN A 4 5.97 -40.71 -24.52
C ASN A 4 6.59 -39.80 -23.45
N ILE A 5 7.92 -39.83 -23.31
CA ILE A 5 8.67 -38.91 -22.44
C ILE A 5 8.51 -37.46 -22.90
N VAL A 6 8.63 -37.19 -24.22
CA VAL A 6 8.45 -35.83 -24.77
C VAL A 6 7.04 -35.32 -24.51
N TYR A 7 6.00 -36.13 -24.71
CA TYR A 7 4.62 -35.73 -24.44
C TYR A 7 4.36 -35.40 -22.96
N ILE A 8 4.90 -36.21 -22.05
CA ILE A 8 4.78 -35.97 -20.60
C ILE A 8 5.47 -34.65 -20.21
N LEU A 9 6.68 -34.41 -20.72
CA LEU A 9 7.41 -33.17 -20.46
C LEU A 9 6.67 -31.94 -21.01
N THR A 10 6.14 -32.02 -22.23
CA THR A 10 5.34 -30.92 -22.81
C THR A 10 4.06 -30.66 -22.02
N ALA A 11 3.36 -31.72 -21.56
CA ALA A 11 2.15 -31.57 -20.78
C ALA A 11 2.44 -30.97 -19.39
N LEU A 12 3.55 -31.35 -18.75
CA LEU A 12 3.99 -30.76 -17.48
C LEU A 12 4.34 -29.29 -17.63
N VAL A 13 5.09 -28.90 -18.67
CA VAL A 13 5.42 -27.50 -18.93
C VAL A 13 4.17 -26.67 -19.20
N VAL A 14 3.24 -27.17 -20.02
CA VAL A 14 1.96 -26.49 -20.29
C VAL A 14 1.12 -26.37 -19.01
N ALA A 15 1.01 -27.43 -18.22
CA ALA A 15 0.28 -27.40 -16.95
C ALA A 15 0.89 -26.37 -15.98
N MET A 16 2.22 -26.31 -15.88
CA MET A 16 2.93 -25.37 -15.02
C MET A 16 2.74 -23.91 -15.47
N LEU A 17 2.74 -23.65 -16.78
CA LEU A 17 2.44 -22.33 -17.34
C LEU A 17 0.98 -21.89 -17.09
N VAL A 18 0.03 -22.81 -17.26
CA VAL A 18 -1.41 -22.55 -17.02
C VAL A 18 -1.69 -22.31 -15.53
N LEU A 19 -1.06 -23.09 -14.65
CA LEU A 19 -1.16 -22.92 -13.19
C LEU A 19 -0.58 -21.60 -12.71
N SER A 20 0.48 -21.10 -13.36
CA SER A 20 1.06 -19.78 -13.03
C SER A 20 0.14 -18.61 -13.40
N SER A 21 -0.87 -18.83 -14.25
CA SER A 21 -1.74 -17.78 -14.81
C SER A 21 -3.05 -17.59 -14.04
N CYS A 22 -3.34 -18.43 -13.05
CA CYS A 22 -4.61 -18.40 -12.30
C CYS A 22 -4.50 -17.67 -10.94
N VAL A 23 -3.39 -16.98 -10.67
CA VAL A 23 -3.25 -16.15 -9.47
C VAL A 23 -3.86 -14.78 -9.76
N SER A 24 -4.96 -14.45 -9.07
CA SER A 24 -5.52 -13.10 -9.12
C SER A 24 -4.45 -12.11 -8.68
N PRO A 25 -4.20 -11.00 -9.43
CA PRO A 25 -3.32 -9.96 -8.92
C PRO A 25 -3.85 -9.49 -7.56
N LYS A 26 -2.94 -9.26 -6.61
CA LYS A 26 -3.29 -8.62 -5.34
C LYS A 26 -3.95 -7.27 -5.68
N GLU A 27 -5.16 -7.04 -5.17
CA GLU A 27 -5.86 -5.77 -5.37
C GLU A 27 -5.05 -4.64 -4.74
N ASN A 28 -4.94 -3.51 -5.45
CA ASN A 28 -4.27 -2.33 -4.93
C ASN A 28 -5.05 -1.78 -3.74
N GLN A 29 -4.38 -1.55 -2.61
CA GLN A 29 -5.06 -1.06 -1.42
C GLN A 29 -5.01 0.48 -1.40
N PRO A 30 -6.00 1.14 -0.80
CA PRO A 30 -5.90 2.58 -0.60
C PRO A 30 -4.79 2.91 0.40
N PRO A 31 -4.18 4.10 0.30
CA PRO A 31 -3.29 4.58 1.35
C PRO A 31 -4.06 4.80 2.66
N THR A 32 -3.33 4.73 3.76
CA THR A 32 -3.84 5.02 5.11
C THR A 32 -3.16 6.25 5.66
N VAL A 33 -3.91 7.06 6.41
CA VAL A 33 -3.41 8.25 7.11
C VAL A 33 -3.98 8.31 8.53
N SER A 34 -3.14 8.70 9.49
CA SER A 34 -3.56 9.02 10.85
C SER A 34 -2.89 10.29 11.35
N LEU A 35 -3.60 11.00 12.22
CA LEU A 35 -3.16 12.22 12.90
C LEU A 35 -3.28 12.00 14.41
N GLU A 36 -2.20 12.28 15.12
CA GLU A 36 -2.15 12.25 16.58
C GLU A 36 -1.74 13.63 17.08
N LEU A 37 -2.53 14.19 18.00
CA LEU A 37 -2.26 15.47 18.65
C LEU A 37 -1.73 15.23 20.06
N SER A 38 -0.82 16.09 20.53
CA SER A 38 -0.30 16.00 21.89
C SER A 38 -1.33 16.34 22.97
N ALA A 39 -2.42 17.04 22.61
CA ALA A 39 -3.52 17.41 23.50
C ALA A 39 -4.79 17.73 22.68
N ASP A 40 -5.97 17.46 23.27
CA ASP A 40 -7.28 17.78 22.67
C ASP A 40 -7.76 19.20 22.98
N SER A 41 -7.15 19.84 23.99
CA SER A 41 -7.47 21.21 24.40
C SER A 41 -6.25 21.87 25.02
N VAL A 42 -6.02 23.13 24.67
CA VAL A 42 -4.93 23.96 25.21
C VAL A 42 -5.41 25.38 25.49
N ALA A 43 -4.65 26.15 26.27
CA ALA A 43 -4.91 27.57 26.39
C ALA A 43 -4.47 28.32 25.11
N VAL A 44 -5.08 29.48 24.84
CA VAL A 44 -4.70 30.30 23.69
C VAL A 44 -3.23 30.71 23.79
N GLY A 45 -2.48 30.48 22.72
CA GLY A 45 -1.05 30.80 22.62
C GLY A 45 -0.12 29.64 22.99
N GLU A 46 -0.64 28.51 23.47
CA GLU A 46 0.15 27.29 23.67
C GLU A 46 0.40 26.54 22.36
N THR A 47 1.49 25.77 22.33
CA THR A 47 1.87 24.95 21.18
C THR A 47 1.30 23.54 21.32
N VAL A 48 0.73 23.01 20.23
CA VAL A 48 0.32 21.60 20.09
C VAL A 48 1.22 20.93 19.06
N THR A 49 1.71 19.75 19.39
CA THR A 49 2.46 18.92 18.42
C THR A 49 1.49 18.00 17.71
N ALA A 50 1.54 18.03 16.37
CA ALA A 50 0.80 17.13 15.51
C ALA A 50 1.73 16.13 14.83
N THR A 51 1.39 14.85 14.88
CA THR A 51 2.15 13.77 14.25
C THR A 51 1.28 13.09 13.20
N VAL A 52 1.68 13.19 11.93
CA VAL A 52 1.04 12.50 10.82
C VAL A 52 1.79 11.21 10.50
N LYS A 53 1.04 10.13 10.29
CA LYS A 53 1.58 8.87 9.75
C LYS A 53 0.79 8.51 8.50
N ALA A 54 1.50 8.26 7.41
CA ALA A 54 0.89 7.86 6.14
C ALA A 54 1.61 6.62 5.60
N SER A 55 0.85 5.66 5.07
CA SER A 55 1.40 4.44 4.51
C SER A 55 0.60 3.97 3.30
N ASP A 56 1.32 3.64 2.23
CA ASP A 56 0.82 2.95 1.06
C ASP A 56 1.56 1.61 0.94
N PRO A 57 0.86 0.45 1.01
CA PRO A 57 1.52 -0.85 0.97
C PRO A 57 2.18 -1.19 -0.37
N GLU A 58 1.81 -0.50 -1.45
CA GLU A 58 2.22 -0.81 -2.82
C GLU A 58 3.13 0.27 -3.44
N ASN A 59 2.88 1.55 -3.14
CA ASN A 59 3.48 2.69 -3.85
C ASN A 59 4.55 3.45 -3.06
N GLY A 60 4.85 3.05 -1.82
CA GLY A 60 5.99 3.56 -1.05
C GLY A 60 5.69 4.86 -0.29
N PRO A 61 6.71 5.73 -0.05
CA PRO A 61 6.54 6.96 0.74
C PRO A 61 5.52 7.92 0.12
N LEU A 62 4.71 8.53 0.99
CA LEU A 62 3.70 9.50 0.62
C LEU A 62 4.14 10.93 1.01
N THR A 63 3.60 11.92 0.30
CA THR A 63 3.70 13.34 0.65
C THR A 63 2.31 13.90 0.87
N GLY A 64 2.18 14.95 1.68
CA GLY A 64 0.90 15.51 2.06
C GLY A 64 1.00 16.97 2.45
N THR A 65 -0.13 17.49 2.91
CA THR A 65 -0.23 18.83 3.50
C THR A 65 -1.35 18.75 4.53
N ILE A 66 -1.12 19.27 5.72
CA ILE A 66 -2.16 19.49 6.72
C ILE A 66 -2.79 20.85 6.42
N ASN A 67 -4.11 20.86 6.24
CA ASN A 67 -4.90 22.08 6.27
C ASN A 67 -5.55 22.18 7.65
N TRP A 68 -5.28 23.27 8.37
CA TRP A 68 -5.80 23.50 9.72
C TRP A 68 -7.20 24.12 9.75
N ASP A 69 -7.77 24.41 8.57
CA ASP A 69 -9.07 25.08 8.37
C ASP A 69 -9.19 26.48 9.00
N ASP A 70 -8.07 27.04 9.45
CA ASP A 70 -7.93 28.44 9.88
C ASP A 70 -7.29 29.34 8.80
N GLY A 71 -7.05 28.76 7.63
CA GLY A 71 -6.37 29.40 6.50
C GLY A 71 -4.86 29.16 6.45
N THR A 72 -4.29 28.40 7.39
CA THR A 72 -2.89 27.98 7.39
C THR A 72 -2.72 26.52 6.95
N THR A 73 -1.53 26.20 6.43
CA THR A 73 -1.18 24.85 5.97
C THR A 73 0.27 24.50 6.31
N GLU A 74 0.54 23.23 6.58
CA GLU A 74 1.89 22.69 6.83
C GLU A 74 2.19 21.45 5.97
N PRO A 75 3.44 21.26 5.49
CA PRO A 75 3.82 20.11 4.66
C PRO A 75 3.93 18.79 5.44
#